data_AF-A0A1A9LD84-F1
#
_entry.id   AF-A0A1A9LD84-F1
#
_cell.length_a   1.000
_cell.length_b   1.000
_cell.length_c   1.000
_cell.angle_alpha   90.00
_cell.angle_beta   90.00
_cell.angle_gamma   90.00
#
_symmetry.space_group_name_H-M   'P 1'
#
loop_
_entity.id
_entity.type
_entity.pdbx_description
1 polymer ?
#
loop_
_entity_poly.entity_id
_entity_poly.type
_entity_poly.pdbx_seq_one_letter_code
_entity_poly.pdbx_strand_id
1 'polypeptide(L)'
;MKNQTKALLYNSLALFFGIIALLTSWLWAYYVNLFIAFPSLIAAFFLCKSANKAMPGNLFSKVNYVLIATSVVVAFVTLIILLLKN
;
A
#
# COMPACT_ATOMS: atom_id res chain seq x y z
N MET A 1 -15.91 20.17 -8.42
CA MET A 1 -15.63 19.86 -7.00
C MET A 1 -15.89 18.40 -6.60
N LYS A 2 -17.01 17.74 -6.99
CA LYS A 2 -17.29 16.33 -6.61
C LYS A 2 -16.17 15.30 -6.91
N ASN A 3 -15.44 15.44 -8.01
CA ASN A 3 -14.36 14.50 -8.36
C ASN A 3 -13.10 14.67 -7.52
N GLN A 4 -12.77 15.90 -7.11
CA GLN A 4 -11.61 16.18 -6.26
C GLN A 4 -11.82 15.59 -4.86
N THR A 5 -13.01 15.73 -4.28
CA THR A 5 -13.34 15.16 -2.97
C THR A 5 -13.31 13.63 -2.99
N LYS A 6 -13.83 13.00 -4.06
CA LYS A 6 -13.75 11.53 -4.25
C LYS A 6 -12.31 11.04 -4.37
N ALA A 7 -11.49 11.73 -5.17
CA ALA A 7 -10.07 11.39 -5.32
C ALA A 7 -9.29 11.55 -4.01
N LEU A 8 -9.61 12.59 -3.21
CA LEU A 8 -9.01 12.78 -1.89
C LEU A 8 -9.36 11.61 -0.97
N LEU A 9 -10.64 11.24 -0.89
CA LEU A 9 -11.12 10.17 0.00
C LEU A 9 -10.48 8.82 -0.37
N TYR A 10 -10.43 8.47 -1.65
CA TYR A 10 -9.78 7.24 -2.11
C TYR A 10 -8.27 7.24 -1.84
N ASN A 11 -7.58 8.37 -2.05
CA ASN A 11 -6.16 8.46 -1.75
C ASN A 11 -5.88 8.41 -0.23
N SER A 12 -6.72 9.00 0.61
CA SER A 12 -6.57 8.90 2.07
C SER A 12 -6.76 7.46 2.56
N LEU A 13 -7.74 6.74 2.01
CA LEU A 13 -7.91 5.32 2.30
C LEU A 13 -6.73 4.49 1.77
N ALA A 14 -6.25 4.77 0.55
CA ALA A 14 -5.08 4.09 0.00
C ALA A 14 -3.82 4.31 0.84
N LEU A 15 -3.64 5.52 1.36
CA LEU A 15 -2.55 5.86 2.29
C LEU A 15 -2.66 5.03 3.57
N PHE A 16 -3.85 4.98 4.18
CA PHE A 16 -4.10 4.20 5.40
C PHE A 16 -3.76 2.72 5.21
N PHE A 17 -4.25 2.09 4.14
CA PHE A 17 -3.92 0.69 3.83
C PHE A 17 -2.45 0.49 3.45
N GLY A 18 -1.83 1.47 2.76
CA GLY A 18 -0.40 1.44 2.43
C GLY A 18 0.49 1.47 3.67
N ILE A 19 0.13 2.27 4.68
CA ILE A 19 0.82 2.32 5.98
C ILE A 19 0.63 1.02 6.75
N ILE A 20 -0.59 0.47 6.80
CA ILE A 20 -0.84 -0.84 7.44
C ILE A 20 0.01 -1.92 6.77
N ALA A 21 0.06 -1.94 5.44
CA ALA A 21 0.90 -2.88 4.71
C ALA A 21 2.39 -2.70 5.03
N LEU A 22 2.88 -1.45 5.11
CA LEU A 22 4.27 -1.17 5.45
C LEU A 22 4.60 -1.66 6.86
N LEU A 23 3.76 -1.32 7.84
CA LEU A 23 3.96 -1.67 9.25
C LEU A 23 3.91 -3.19 9.46
N THR A 24 2.95 -3.86 8.85
CA THR A 24 2.84 -5.33 8.94
C THR A 24 4.00 -6.00 8.21
N SER A 25 4.41 -5.52 7.04
CA SER A 25 5.60 -6.04 6.33
C SER A 25 6.92 -5.84 7.09
N TRP A 26 6.99 -4.78 7.92
CA TRP A 26 8.15 -4.47 8.75
C TRP A 26 8.18 -5.27 10.05
N LEU A 27 7.02 -5.57 10.63
CA LEU A 27 6.95 -6.39 11.83
C LEU A 27 7.43 -7.81 11.48
N TRP A 28 8.62 -8.17 11.97
CA TRP A 28 9.31 -9.46 11.77
C TRP A 28 8.60 -10.66 12.41
N ALA A 29 7.34 -10.50 12.83
CA ALA A 29 6.55 -11.53 13.47
C ALA A 29 5.90 -12.46 12.41
N TYR A 30 6.72 -13.33 11.82
CA TYR A 30 6.30 -14.51 11.04
C TYR A 30 5.45 -14.24 9.78
N TYR A 31 5.20 -15.32 9.02
CA TYR A 31 4.38 -15.35 7.80
C TYR A 31 2.95 -14.79 7.97
N VAL A 32 2.43 -14.71 9.21
CA VAL A 32 1.11 -14.15 9.54
C VAL A 32 0.99 -12.70 9.08
N ASN A 33 2.06 -11.92 9.21
CA ASN A 33 2.04 -10.52 8.82
C ASN A 33 1.98 -10.31 7.30
N LEU A 34 2.52 -11.24 6.51
CA LEU A 34 2.36 -11.23 5.06
C LEU A 34 0.89 -11.44 4.66
N PHE A 35 0.16 -12.27 5.41
CA PHE A 35 -1.27 -12.50 5.18
C PHE A 35 -2.12 -11.24 5.38
N ILE A 36 -1.65 -10.28 6.18
CA ILE A 36 -2.32 -8.98 6.38
C ILE A 36 -1.78 -7.92 5.39
N ALA A 37 -0.47 -7.96 5.12
CA ALA A 37 0.19 -7.01 4.22
C ALA A 37 -0.31 -7.13 2.78
N PHE A 38 -0.45 -8.34 2.25
CA PHE A 38 -0.86 -8.56 0.86
C PHE A 38 -2.29 -8.06 0.54
N PRO A 39 -3.33 -8.41 1.32
CA PRO A 39 -4.67 -7.85 1.11
C PRO A 39 -4.71 -6.33 1.24
N SER A 40 -3.95 -5.78 2.19
CA SER A 40 -3.83 -4.33 2.40
C SER A 40 -3.19 -3.63 1.19
N LEU A 41 -2.14 -4.23 0.60
CA LEU A 41 -1.51 -3.72 -0.62
C LEU A 41 -2.46 -3.74 -1.81
N ILE A 42 -3.20 -4.83 -1.98
CA ILE A 42 -4.18 -4.98 -3.06
C ILE A 42 -5.26 -3.91 -2.91
N ALA A 43 -5.82 -3.74 -1.71
CA ALA A 43 -6.81 -2.70 -1.43
C ALA A 43 -6.26 -1.29 -1.71
N ALA A 44 -5.05 -0.99 -1.22
CA ALA A 44 -4.39 0.30 -1.45
C ALA A 44 -4.19 0.58 -2.96
N PHE A 45 -3.79 -0.44 -3.73
CA PHE A 45 -3.60 -0.32 -5.17
C PHE A 45 -4.90 -0.02 -5.92
N PHE A 46 -5.99 -0.74 -5.61
CA PHE A 46 -7.30 -0.49 -6.24
C PHE A 46 -7.87 0.88 -5.89
N LEU A 47 -7.71 1.31 -4.64
CA LEU A 47 -8.11 2.64 -4.19
C LEU A 47 -7.29 3.73 -4.89
N CYS A 48 -5.98 3.55 -5.02
CA CYS A 48 -5.11 4.49 -5.73
C CYS A 48 -5.45 4.54 -7.23
N LYS A 49 -5.73 3.39 -7.87
CA LYS A 49 -6.20 3.32 -9.27
C LYS A 49 -7.52 4.04 -9.45
N SER A 50 -8.46 3.88 -8.52
CA SER A 50 -9.76 4.57 -8.54
C SER A 50 -9.60 6.08 -8.34
N ALA A 51 -8.70 6.51 -7.45
CA ALA A 51 -8.37 7.91 -7.24
C ALA A 51 -7.76 8.55 -8.49
N ASN A 52 -6.81 7.86 -9.15
CA ASN A 52 -6.16 8.34 -10.37
C ASN A 52 -7.14 8.38 -11.56
N LYS A 53 -8.12 7.47 -11.63
CA LYS A 53 -9.20 7.54 -12.63
C LYS A 53 -10.12 8.75 -12.41
N ALA A 54 -10.36 9.13 -11.15
CA ALA A 54 -11.17 10.29 -10.81
C ALA A 54 -10.44 11.63 -11.00
N MET A 55 -9.11 11.65 -10.81
CA MET A 55 -8.27 12.82 -10.99
C MET A 55 -6.87 12.41 -11.48
N PRO A 56 -6.65 12.31 -12.81
CA PRO A 56 -5.40 11.83 -13.37
C PRO A 56 -4.26 12.80 -13.08
N GLY A 57 -3.08 12.25 -12.74
CA GLY A 57 -1.86 13.04 -12.53
C GLY A 57 -1.75 13.73 -11.16
N ASN A 58 -2.67 13.45 -10.23
CA ASN A 58 -2.60 13.98 -8.87
C ASN A 58 -1.31 13.51 -8.16
N LEU A 59 -0.59 14.47 -7.58
CA LEU A 59 0.64 14.24 -6.81
C LEU A 59 0.40 13.31 -5.61
N PHE A 60 -0.77 13.39 -4.99
CA PHE A 60 -1.13 12.53 -3.85
C PHE A 60 -1.28 11.05 -4.26
N SER A 61 -1.80 10.78 -5.47
CA SER A 61 -1.82 9.41 -6.01
C SER A 61 -0.42 8.90 -6.33
N LYS A 62 0.50 9.76 -6.82
CA LYS A 62 1.90 9.37 -7.02
C LYS A 62 2.57 8.96 -5.71
N VAL A 63 2.38 9.74 -4.64
CA VAL A 63 2.91 9.41 -3.30
C VAL A 63 2.38 8.06 -2.82
N ASN A 64 1.08 7.80 -2.99
CA ASN A 64 0.50 6.51 -2.63
C ASN A 64 1.07 5.35 -3.46
N TYR A 65 1.29 5.53 -4.76
CA TYR A 65 1.96 4.51 -5.59
C TYR A 65 3.38 4.22 -5.12
N VAL A 66 4.15 5.26 -4.77
CA VAL A 66 5.50 5.09 -4.20
C VAL A 66 5.42 4.34 -2.88
N LEU A 67 4.50 4.71 -1.98
CA LEU A 67 4.31 4.01 -0.70
C LEU A 67 4.00 2.52 -0.90
N ILE A 68 3.08 2.20 -1.81
CA ILE A 68 2.72 0.81 -2.17
C ILE A 68 3.95 0.06 -2.69
N ALA A 69 4.73 0.65 -3.59
CA ALA A 69 5.94 0.05 -4.13
C ALA A 69 6.97 -0.22 -3.03
N THR A 70 7.20 0.75 -2.13
CA THR A 70 8.11 0.59 -1.00
C THR A 70 7.65 -0.53 -0.07
N SER A 71 6.36 -0.60 0.24
CA SER A 71 5.78 -1.67 1.05
C SER A 71 5.96 -3.06 0.42
N VAL A 72 5.82 -3.19 -0.91
CA VAL A 72 6.11 -4.44 -1.63
C VAL A 72 7.58 -4.83 -1.50
N VAL A 73 8.51 -3.87 -1.70
CA VAL A 73 9.95 -4.13 -1.56
C VAL A 73 10.28 -4.59 -0.15
N VAL A 74 9.76 -3.90 0.88
CA VAL A 74 9.96 -4.30 2.28
C VAL A 74 9.40 -5.71 2.51
N ALA A 75 8.19 -6.01 2.04
CA ALA A 75 7.59 -7.35 2.19
C ALA A 75 8.46 -8.46 1.57
N PHE A 76 9.01 -8.23 0.36
CA PHE A 76 9.91 -9.17 -0.31
C PHE A 76 11.24 -9.34 0.44
N VAL A 77 11.85 -8.25 0.89
CA VAL A 77 13.11 -8.30 1.66
C VAL A 77 12.89 -9.07 2.96
N THR A 78 11.80 -8.79 3.69
CA THR A 78 11.45 -9.53 4.92
C THR A 78 11.25 -11.02 4.64
N LEU A 79 10.55 -11.37 3.54
CA LEU A 79 10.35 -12.75 3.13
C LEU A 79 11.68 -13.47 2.83
N ILE A 80 12.58 -12.84 2.07
CA ILE A 80 13.90 -13.41 1.76
C ILE A 80 14.69 -13.66 3.05
N ILE A 81 14.70 -12.70 3.98
CA ILE A 81 15.47 -12.85 5.22
C ILE A 81 14.86 -13.93 6.12
N LEU A 82 13.53 -14.05 6.17
CA LEU A 82 12.87 -15.17 6.87
C LEU A 82 13.22 -16.52 6.25
N LEU A 83 13.24 -16.63 4.91
CA LEU A 83 13.61 -17.85 4.21
C LEU A 83 15.09 -18.23 4.36
N LEU A 84 15.99 -17.26 4.55
CA LEU A 84 17.41 -17.52 4.81
C LEU A 84 17.71 -17.90 6.27
N LYS A 85 16.85 -17.48 7.21
CA LYS A 85 17.01 -17.76 8.65
C LYS A 85 16.36 -19.07 9.09
N ASN A 86 15.37 -19.56 8.35
CA ASN A 86 14.72 -20.86 8.57
C ASN A 86 15.42 -21.96 7.80
#